data_AF-A0A3B9BXL4-F1
#
_entry.id   AF-A0A3B9BXL4-F1
#
_cell.length_a   1.000
_cell.length_b   1.000
_cell.length_c   1.000
_cell.angle_alpha   90.00
_cell.angle_beta   90.00
_cell.angle_gamma   90.00
#
_symmetry.space_group_name_H-M   'P 1'
#
loop_
_entity.id
_entity.type
_entity.pdbx_description
1 polymer ?
#
loop_
_entity_poly.entity_id
_entity_poly.type
_entity_poly.pdbx_seq_one_letter_code
_entity_poly.pdbx_strand_id
1 'polypeptide(L)' 'MKKQTLKEIAKFAAGLTAWESIIHFSLSISGNIPINFGGFKLTESVNNIQIILPAFCSPAFYYFAWIRK' A
#
# COMPACT_ATOMS: atom_id res chain seq x y z
N MET A 1 -18.13 2.24 -16.10
CA MET A 1 -18.43 1.82 -14.70
C MET A 1 -19.24 2.91 -14.01
N LYS A 2 -20.22 2.55 -13.17
CA LYS A 2 -20.99 3.55 -12.39
C LYS A 2 -20.05 4.26 -11.41
N LYS A 3 -20.27 5.56 -11.16
CA LYS A 3 -19.47 6.38 -10.22
C LYS A 3 -19.38 5.73 -8.83
N GLN A 4 -20.46 5.08 -8.39
CA GLN A 4 -20.49 4.34 -7.13
C GLN A 4 -19.51 3.17 -7.09
N THR A 5 -19.42 2.37 -8.16
CA THR A 5 -18.49 1.24 -8.26
C THR A 5 -17.04 1.71 -8.17
N LEU A 6 -16.71 2.84 -8.79
CA LEU A 6 -15.38 3.45 -8.70
C LEU A 6 -15.03 3.87 -7.27
N LYS A 7 -16.00 4.42 -6.52
CA LYS A 7 -15.77 4.80 -5.11
C LYS A 7 -15.52 3.59 -4.24
N GLU A 8 -16.27 2.49 -4.38
CA GLU A 8 -16.05 1.28 -3.59
C GLU A 8 -14.68 0.64 -3.88
N ILE A 9 -14.25 0.61 -5.15
CA ILE A 9 -12.90 0.15 -5.51
C ILE A 9 -11.84 1.04 -4.85
N ALA A 10 -12.05 2.37 -4.83
CA ALA A 10 -11.14 3.29 -4.18
C ALA A 10 -11.10 3.09 -2.65
N LYS A 11 -12.22 2.79 -1.99
CA LYS A 11 -12.23 2.44 -0.56
C LYS A 11 -11.39 1.19 -0.28
N PHE A 12 -11.58 0.15 -1.10
CA PHE A 12 -10.81 -1.08 -1.00
C PHE A 12 -9.31 -0.81 -1.23
N ALA A 13 -8.96 -0.06 -2.28
CA ALA A 13 -7.59 0.30 -2.59
C ALA A 13 -6.94 1.16 -1.49
N ALA A 14 -7.70 2.08 -0.87
CA ALA A 14 -7.21 2.88 0.26
C ALA A 14 -6.82 1.99 1.46
N GLY A 15 -7.65 0.99 1.79
CA GLY A 15 -7.35 0.02 2.85
C GLY A 15 -6.16 -0.87 2.51
N LEU A 16 -6.12 -1.42 1.30
CA LEU A 16 -5.04 -2.29 0.83
C LEU A 16 -3.69 -1.57 0.87
N THR A 17 -3.62 -0.35 0.36
CA THR A 17 -2.38 0.43 0.33
C THR A 17 -1.93 0.88 1.72
N ALA A 18 -2.86 1.18 2.64
CA ALA A 18 -2.49 1.42 4.03
C ALA A 18 -1.89 0.17 4.69
N TRP A 19 -2.49 -1.00 4.45
CA TRP A 19 -2.01 -2.27 5.00
C TRP A 19 -0.61 -2.65 4.49
N GLU A 20 -0.37 -2.53 3.18
CA GLU A 20 0.95 -2.77 2.56
C GLU A 20 2.03 -1.89 3.23
N SER A 21 1.74 -0.59 3.39
CA SER A 21 2.67 0.33 4.03
C SER A 21 3.03 -0.09 5.46
N ILE A 22 2.04 -0.49 6.25
CA ILE A 22 2.24 -0.92 7.65
C ILE A 22 3.06 -2.22 7.72
N ILE A 23 2.78 -3.20 6.86
CA ILE A 23 3.52 -4.46 6.84
C ILE A 23 4.97 -4.22 6.47
N HIS A 24 5.22 -3.51 5.38
CA HIS A 24 6.58 -3.25 4.92
C HIS A 24 7.36 -2.37 5.89
N PHE A 25 6.69 -1.44 6.58
CA PHE A 25 7.28 -0.67 7.67
C PHE A 25 7.65 -1.56 8.87
N SER A 26 6.76 -2.48 9.25
CA SER A 26 7.04 -3.46 10.32
C SER A 26 8.19 -4.40 9.95
N LEU A 27 8.27 -4.83 8.69
CA LEU A 27 9.40 -5.62 8.17
C LEU A 27 10.71 -4.82 8.23
N SER A 28 10.67 -3.52 7.92
CA SER A 28 11.84 -2.64 8.01
C SER A 28 12.33 -2.47 9.45
N ILE A 29 11.43 -2.32 10.41
CA ILE A 29 11.80 -2.13 11.83
C ILE A 29 12.29 -3.44 12.46
N SER A 30 11.72 -4.58 12.07
CA SER A 30 12.09 -5.88 12.64
C SER A 30 13.49 -6.38 12.23
N GLY A 31 14.14 -5.73 11.25
CA GLY A 31 15.45 -6.16 10.74
C GLY A 31 15.41 -7.48 9.96
N ASN A 32 14.21 -7.92 9.55
CA ASN A 32 14.00 -9.18 8.83
C ASN A 32 14.32 -9.10 7.33
N ILE A 33 14.77 -7.96 6.83
CA ILE A 33 15.10 -7.71 5.43
C ILE A 33 16.63 -7.88 5.25
N PRO A 34 17.12 -8.56 4.18
CA PRO A 34 16.37 -9.04 3.02
C PRO A 34 15.67 -10.40 3.21
N ILE A 35 14.44 -10.49 2.68
CA ILE A 35 13.66 -11.74 2.66
C ILE A 35 13.78 -12.36 1.27
N ASN A 36 14.08 -13.65 1.20
CA ASN A 36 14.13 -14.39 -0.06
C ASN A 36 13.01 -15.44 -0.08
N PHE A 37 12.06 -15.30 -1.01
CA PHE A 37 10.94 -16.23 -1.17
C PHE A 37 10.93 -16.77 -2.60
N GLY A 38 11.26 -18.05 -2.77
CA GLY A 38 11.10 -18.76 -4.05
C GLY A 38 11.77 -18.11 -5.27
N GLY A 39 12.88 -17.39 -5.08
CA GLY A 39 13.60 -16.67 -6.15
C GLY A 39 13.35 -15.16 -6.19
N PHE A 40 12.37 -14.64 -5.45
CA PHE A 40 12.16 -13.22 -5.27
C PHE A 40 12.88 -12.71 -4.01
N LYS A 41 13.79 -11.76 -4.19
CA LYS A 41 14.48 -11.07 -3.10
C LYS A 41 13.80 -9.74 -2.80
N LEU A 42 13.18 -9.65 -1.63
CA LEU A 42 12.75 -8.37 -1.07
C LEU A 42 13.97 -7.70 -0.44
N THR A 43 14.56 -6.76 -1.17
CA THR A 43 15.67 -5.92 -0.68
C THR A 43 15.13 -4.69 0.06
N GLU A 44 15.98 -4.01 0.83
CA GLU A 44 15.60 -2.77 1.52
C GLU A 44 15.06 -1.71 0.55
N SER A 45 15.67 -1.59 -0.64
CA SER A 45 15.20 -0.65 -1.67
C SER A 45 13.78 -0.96 -2.14
N VAL A 46 13.49 -2.23 -2.44
CA VAL A 46 12.15 -2.66 -2.87
C VAL A 46 11.15 -2.49 -1.72
N ASN A 47 11.52 -2.85 -0.49
CA ASN A 47 10.68 -2.67 0.68
C ASN A 47 10.33 -1.19 0.91
N ASN A 48 11.30 -0.29 0.78
CA ASN A 48 11.06 1.15 0.95
C ASN A 48 10.08 1.69 -0.09
N ILE A 49 10.15 1.22 -1.34
CA ILE A 49 9.15 1.58 -2.37
C ILE A 49 7.76 1.10 -1.96
N GLN A 50 7.65 -0.13 -1.42
CA GLN A 50 6.40 -0.69 -0.90
C GLN A 50 5.90 -0.03 0.41
N ILE A 51 6.72 0.77 1.09
CA ILE A 51 6.25 1.64 2.18
C ILE A 51 5.72 2.96 1.61
N ILE A 52 6.56 3.63 0.83
CA ILE A 52 6.35 5.02 0.41
C ILE A 52 5.18 5.14 -0.56
N LEU A 53 5.16 4.33 -1.62
CA LEU A 53 4.13 4.44 -2.64
C LEU A 53 2.73 4.17 -2.05
N PRO A 54 2.51 3.09 -1.28
CA PRO A 54 1.21 2.85 -0.66
C PRO A 54 0.84 3.90 0.40
N ALA A 55 1.80 4.46 1.13
CA ALA A 55 1.57 5.57 2.07
C ALA A 55 1.04 6.84 1.39
N PHE A 56 1.42 7.11 0.14
CA PHE A 56 0.89 8.23 -0.64
C PHE A 56 -0.42 7.89 -1.37
N CYS A 57 -0.54 6.66 -1.89
CA CYS A 57 -1.73 6.22 -2.59
C CYS A 57 -2.94 6.10 -1.66
N SER A 58 -2.76 5.65 -0.42
CA SER A 58 -3.87 5.46 0.52
C SER A 58 -4.64 6.77 0.80
N PRO A 59 -3.98 7.90 1.17
CA PRO A 59 -4.65 9.19 1.29
C PRO A 59 -5.32 9.68 0.00
N ALA A 60 -4.69 9.44 -1.16
CA ALA A 60 -5.25 9.84 -2.45
C ALA A 60 -6.55 9.07 -2.76
N PHE A 61 -6.57 7.77 -2.53
CA PHE A 61 -7.76 6.94 -2.67
C PHE A 61 -8.82 7.27 -1.63
N TYR A 62 -8.42 7.55 -0.39
CA TYR A 62 -9.32 8.01 0.66
C TYR A 62 -10.02 9.31 0.26
N TYR A 63 -9.25 10.30 -0.21
CA TYR A 63 -9.79 11.56 -0.71
C TYR A 63 -10.79 11.33 -1.85
N PHE A 64 -10.46 10.49 -2.82
CA PHE A 64 -11.35 10.19 -3.94
C PHE A 64 -12.63 9.46 -3.52
N ALA A 65 -12.54 8.52 -2.58
CA ALA A 65 -13.63 7.65 -2.18
C ALA A 65 -14.65 8.33 -1.26
N TRP A 66 -14.20 9.19 -0.33
CA TRP A 66 -15.05 9.81 0.68
C TRP A 66 -15.21 11.33 0.54
N ILE A 67 -14.14 12.06 0.23
CA ILE A 67 -14.15 13.54 0.25
C ILE A 67 -14.61 14.11 -1.09
N ARG A 68 -14.13 13.53 -2.20
CA ARG A 68 -14.49 13.97 -3.55
C ARG A 68 -15.93 13.56 -3.87
N LYS A 69 -16.78 14.55 -4.15
CA LYS A 69 -18.19 14.35 -4.51
C LYS A 69 -18.35 13.57 -5.81
#